data_AF-A0A109DAA0-F1
#
_entry.id   AF-A0A109DAA0-F1
#
_cell.length_a   1.000
_cell.length_b   1.000
_cell.length_c   1.000
_cell.angle_alpha   90.00
_cell.angle_beta   90.00
_cell.angle_gamma   90.00
#
_symmetry.space_group_name_H-M   'P 1'
#
loop_
_entity.id
_entity.type
_entity.pdbx_description
1 polymer ?
#
loop_
_entity_poly.entity_id
_entity_poly.type
_entity_poly.pdbx_seq_one_letter_code
_entity_poly.pdbx_strand_id
1 'polypeptide(L)'
;MISINRSLLTTAVLSVLSTSVNAKVYPDQIVFDQLGEDVCRSGYRPLDRYEAEEQKSALLARMGTWQITGLKGNWVIMGPGYHGEIKQSNSGSTFCYPNNDQSEIPNYSAKSVPEGSEIDVQYELVNNRNDFVHPLSYLAHNLGYAWVSGNNSQYVGEDMTIERSGDSWVIQGNNSGSCSGYRCGEKTKITVDNFAYTVNDDNFWHGDVVESDRELVKTVYATARNNSNIAQQVVVDLKVDESTNWSKTNSYGFSQSVQTENTFKWPLVGETKLTIKFEANQSFSKSNGGSTSEQVTLQARPMVPANSELPIRVELYRSSISYPYRFNADISYDVEFNGFLRWGGNAWHTHPDNRPYKAHTFTMGRGSDKSADIRYQWDHRYIPGETKWWDWGWAIKEAGLSNMQYATGGSLRPFHSYVSGDFYADSQFAGTIEIGQATPITNNLRSKRSVDSVNETTERIGDIEVTTNFNADELSDLGFEGAEMNISVVE
;
A
#
# COMPACT_ATOMS: atom_id res chain seq x y z
N MET A 1 14.62 15.51 67.23
CA MET A 1 14.92 16.95 67.10
C MET A 1 16.26 17.08 66.38
N ILE A 2 16.21 17.45 65.10
CA ILE A 2 17.21 18.15 64.27
C ILE A 2 18.67 17.66 64.29
N SER A 3 19.13 17.14 63.15
CA SER A 3 20.44 17.52 62.61
C SER A 3 20.33 17.83 61.12
N ILE A 4 20.75 19.04 60.78
CA ILE A 4 20.88 19.63 59.45
C ILE A 4 21.90 18.83 58.64
N ASN A 5 21.57 18.49 57.39
CA ASN A 5 22.60 18.23 56.39
C ASN A 5 22.26 18.93 55.07
N ARG A 6 23.27 19.65 54.57
CA ARG A 6 23.25 20.46 53.36
C ARG A 6 23.08 19.58 52.12
N SER A 7 22.21 19.97 51.20
CA SER A 7 22.28 19.49 49.81
C SER A 7 22.40 20.70 48.87
N LEU A 8 23.45 20.66 48.07
CA LEU A 8 23.79 21.62 47.03
C LEU A 8 22.75 21.57 45.90
N LEU A 9 22.12 22.70 45.59
CA LEU A 9 21.36 22.89 44.36
C LEU A 9 22.35 23.19 43.23
N THR A 10 22.79 22.16 42.52
CA THR A 10 23.38 22.30 41.19
C THR A 10 22.28 22.63 40.19
N THR A 11 22.11 23.91 39.88
CA THR A 11 21.43 24.37 38.67
C THR A 11 22.21 23.90 37.46
N ALA A 12 21.80 22.77 36.88
CA ALA A 12 22.18 22.40 35.53
C ALA A 12 21.53 23.41 34.57
N VAL A 13 22.32 24.35 34.07
CA VAL A 13 21.99 25.12 32.88
C VAL A 13 21.99 24.11 31.73
N LEU A 14 20.81 23.59 31.37
CA LEU A 14 20.62 22.99 30.06
C LEU A 14 20.80 24.09 29.03
N SER A 15 22.04 24.25 28.56
CA SER A 15 22.31 24.86 27.27
C SER A 15 21.55 24.04 26.23
N VAL A 16 20.42 24.58 25.79
CA VAL A 16 19.68 24.13 24.62
C VAL A 16 20.64 24.29 23.44
N LEU A 17 21.41 23.25 23.15
CA LEU A 17 21.94 23.02 21.81
C LEU A 17 20.71 22.69 20.97
N SER A 18 20.06 23.73 20.45
CA SER A 18 19.18 23.58 19.29
C SER A 18 20.09 23.12 18.16
N THR A 19 20.27 21.81 18.01
CA THR A 19 20.63 21.24 16.73
C THR A 19 19.48 21.58 15.79
N SER A 20 19.60 22.73 15.11
CA SER A 20 18.77 23.04 13.97
C SER A 20 18.93 21.89 13.00
N VAL A 21 17.91 21.03 12.93
CA VAL A 21 17.70 20.19 11.76
C VAL A 21 17.67 21.18 10.60
N ASN A 22 18.72 21.21 9.77
CA ASN A 22 18.73 22.08 8.59
C ASN A 22 17.48 21.75 7.79
N ALA A 23 16.62 22.74 7.56
CA ALA A 23 15.48 22.59 6.68
C ALA A 23 16.00 22.21 5.28
N LYS A 24 15.27 21.38 4.53
CA LYS A 24 15.64 21.04 3.15
C LYS A 24 15.60 22.31 2.31
N VAL A 25 16.75 22.79 1.83
CA VAL A 25 16.83 23.98 0.99
C VAL A 25 16.92 23.58 -0.46
N TYR A 26 15.83 23.76 -1.21
CA TYR A 26 15.79 23.46 -2.65
C TYR A 26 16.43 24.59 -3.48
N PRO A 27 17.51 24.34 -4.23
CA PRO A 27 18.20 25.39 -5.00
C PRO A 27 17.34 26.09 -6.04
N ASP A 28 16.35 25.38 -6.60
CA ASP A 28 15.40 25.92 -7.58
C ASP A 28 14.46 26.99 -7.00
N GLN A 29 14.27 26.99 -5.67
CA GLN A 29 13.40 27.96 -4.99
C GLN A 29 14.15 29.17 -4.44
N ILE A 30 15.49 29.15 -4.45
CA ILE A 30 16.28 30.30 -4.03
C ILE A 30 16.13 31.42 -5.07
N VAL A 31 15.79 32.62 -4.61
CA VAL A 31 15.65 33.83 -5.44
C VAL A 31 16.68 34.88 -5.05
N PHE A 32 16.97 35.77 -5.99
CA PHE A 32 17.87 36.91 -5.78
C PHE A 32 17.05 38.20 -5.73
N ASP A 33 17.18 38.95 -4.63
CA ASP A 33 16.47 40.21 -4.41
C ASP A 33 17.45 41.39 -4.28
N GLN A 34 17.11 42.52 -4.88
CA GLN A 34 17.85 43.79 -4.78
C GLN A 34 17.05 44.82 -3.95
N LEU A 35 16.64 44.42 -2.75
CA LEU A 35 15.78 45.22 -1.88
C LEU A 35 16.52 45.83 -0.69
N GLY A 36 17.84 45.64 -0.61
CA GLY A 36 18.68 46.04 0.52
C GLY A 36 19.30 44.85 1.25
N GLU A 37 20.09 45.18 2.26
CA GLU A 37 20.81 44.21 3.10
C GLU A 37 19.83 43.43 3.97
N ASP A 38 19.88 42.10 3.88
CA ASP A 38 19.02 41.19 4.65
C ASP A 38 17.51 41.37 4.39
N VAL A 39 17.16 42.00 3.25
CA VAL A 39 15.78 42.26 2.85
C VAL A 39 15.36 41.32 1.72
N CYS A 40 14.26 40.62 1.94
CA CYS A 40 13.62 39.75 0.96
C CYS A 40 12.20 40.23 0.63
N ARG A 41 11.69 39.81 -0.53
CA ARG A 41 10.29 39.99 -0.90
C ARG A 41 9.34 39.32 0.10
N SER A 42 8.09 39.77 0.13
CA SER A 42 7.05 39.20 1.00
C SER A 42 6.93 37.68 0.84
N GLY A 43 6.84 36.96 1.96
CA GLY A 43 6.76 35.49 2.00
C GLY A 43 8.12 34.78 1.92
N TYR A 44 9.23 35.52 1.88
CA TYR A 44 10.58 34.97 1.82
C TYR A 44 11.42 35.43 3.02
N ARG A 45 12.47 34.67 3.30
CA ARG A 45 13.50 34.99 4.29
C ARG A 45 14.90 34.97 3.67
N PRO A 46 15.86 35.72 4.22
CA PRO A 46 17.26 35.60 3.84
C PRO A 46 17.79 34.20 4.09
N LEU A 47 18.59 33.69 3.15
CA LEU A 47 19.30 32.42 3.27
C LEU A 47 20.44 32.57 4.29
N ASP A 48 20.61 31.63 5.21
CA ASP A 48 21.73 31.67 6.13
C ASP A 48 23.03 31.11 5.52
N ARG A 49 24.15 31.32 6.21
CA ARG A 49 25.48 30.92 5.72
C ARG A 49 25.66 29.40 5.60
N TYR A 50 24.98 28.61 6.42
CA TYR A 50 25.09 27.16 6.42
C TYR A 50 24.28 26.57 5.26
N GLU A 51 23.08 27.09 5.07
CA GLU A 51 22.23 26.80 3.90
C GLU A 51 22.93 27.19 2.59
N ALA A 52 23.60 28.35 2.57
CA ALA A 52 24.36 28.82 1.42
C ALA A 52 25.61 27.97 1.14
N GLU A 53 26.30 27.47 2.18
CA GLU A 53 27.46 26.59 2.00
C GLU A 53 27.03 25.21 1.48
N GLU A 54 25.89 24.69 1.96
CA GLU A 54 25.32 23.42 1.45
C GLU A 54 24.96 23.54 -0.04
N GLN A 55 24.34 24.65 -0.44
CA GLN A 55 23.89 24.88 -1.82
C GLN A 55 24.87 25.71 -2.67
N LYS A 56 26.14 25.79 -2.23
CA LYS A 56 27.16 26.68 -2.81
C LYS A 56 27.35 26.50 -4.31
N SER A 57 27.49 25.26 -4.78
CA SER A 57 27.68 24.98 -6.21
C SER A 57 26.52 25.51 -7.06
N ALA A 58 25.29 25.31 -6.60
CA ALA A 58 24.09 25.77 -7.29
C ALA A 58 23.94 27.30 -7.26
N LEU A 59 24.32 27.96 -6.16
CA LEU A 59 24.35 29.43 -6.06
C LEU A 59 25.37 30.02 -7.03
N LEU A 60 26.60 29.49 -7.04
CA LEU A 60 27.68 30.01 -7.87
C LEU A 60 27.39 29.88 -9.37
N ALA A 61 26.71 28.81 -9.79
CA ALA A 61 26.28 28.62 -11.17
C ALA A 61 25.32 29.73 -11.67
N ARG A 62 24.66 30.45 -10.75
CA ARG A 62 23.70 31.52 -11.04
C ARG A 62 24.28 32.92 -10.81
N MET A 63 25.48 33.02 -10.27
CA MET A 63 26.13 34.29 -9.96
C MET A 63 27.05 34.74 -11.09
N GLY A 64 27.12 36.06 -11.30
CA GLY A 64 28.18 36.64 -12.11
C GLY A 64 29.56 36.42 -11.47
N THR A 65 30.61 36.38 -12.29
CA THR A 65 31.99 36.05 -11.88
C THR A 65 32.45 36.78 -10.63
N TRP A 66 32.16 38.07 -10.53
CA TRP A 66 32.58 38.94 -9.41
C TRP A 66 31.41 39.45 -8.57
N GLN A 67 30.24 38.82 -8.67
CA GLN A 67 29.04 39.21 -7.92
C GLN A 67 29.24 38.98 -6.42
N ILE A 68 28.67 39.84 -5.57
CA ILE A 68 28.65 39.66 -4.11
C ILE A 68 27.20 39.79 -3.64
N THR A 69 26.64 38.71 -3.11
CA THR A 69 25.24 38.67 -2.69
C THR A 69 25.14 38.43 -1.19
N GLY A 70 24.29 39.18 -0.52
CA GLY A 70 24.01 39.09 0.90
C GLY A 70 23.28 37.81 1.31
N LEU A 71 23.54 37.43 2.55
CA LEU A 71 22.98 36.32 3.30
C LEU A 71 22.61 36.84 4.69
N LYS A 72 21.86 36.02 5.43
CA LYS A 72 21.36 36.36 6.76
C LYS A 72 22.46 36.79 7.72
N GLY A 73 22.25 37.93 8.41
CA GLY A 73 23.14 38.38 9.50
C GLY A 73 24.51 38.90 9.02
N ASN A 74 24.51 39.72 7.97
CA ASN A 74 25.69 40.40 7.41
C ASN A 74 26.76 39.42 6.90
N TRP A 75 26.31 38.29 6.35
CA TRP A 75 27.14 37.39 5.58
C TRP A 75 26.95 37.68 4.09
N VAL A 76 27.94 37.34 3.27
CA VAL A 76 27.85 37.36 1.81
C VAL A 76 28.41 36.09 1.24
N ILE A 77 27.89 35.67 0.10
CA ILE A 77 28.56 34.73 -0.82
C ILE A 77 29.10 35.52 -2.00
N MET A 78 30.34 35.25 -2.38
CA MET A 78 31.01 35.88 -3.51
C MET A 78 31.00 34.97 -4.74
N GLY A 79 31.01 35.55 -5.94
CA GLY A 79 30.89 34.81 -7.20
C GLY A 79 32.07 33.87 -7.50
N PRO A 80 32.01 33.11 -8.61
CA PRO A 80 33.02 32.13 -8.98
C PRO A 80 34.45 32.66 -9.05
N GLY A 81 34.66 33.93 -9.43
CA GLY A 81 35.96 34.59 -9.47
C GLY A 81 36.60 34.76 -8.09
N TYR A 82 35.79 34.75 -7.03
CA TYR A 82 36.22 34.72 -5.62
C TYR A 82 36.10 33.31 -5.02
N HIS A 83 36.03 32.27 -5.85
CA HIS A 83 35.91 30.86 -5.44
C HIS A 83 34.71 30.55 -4.53
N GLY A 84 33.66 31.37 -4.56
CA GLY A 84 32.53 31.14 -3.68
C GLY A 84 32.79 31.44 -2.20
N GLU A 85 33.73 32.33 -1.89
CA GLU A 85 34.01 32.68 -0.49
C GLU A 85 32.74 33.17 0.21
N ILE A 86 32.42 32.58 1.37
CA ILE A 86 31.36 33.03 2.27
C ILE A 86 32.02 33.74 3.46
N LYS A 87 31.75 35.04 3.62
CA LYS A 87 32.37 35.85 4.68
C LYS A 87 31.44 36.94 5.20
N GLN A 88 31.83 37.58 6.30
CA GLN A 88 31.13 38.76 6.81
C GLN A 88 31.41 39.97 5.93
N SER A 89 30.34 40.59 5.45
CA SER A 89 30.35 41.84 4.67
C SER A 89 28.90 42.29 4.50
N ASN A 90 28.72 43.53 4.05
CA ASN A 90 27.42 44.04 3.66
C ASN A 90 27.23 43.88 2.14
N SER A 91 26.00 43.71 1.68
CA SER A 91 25.62 43.74 0.26
C SER A 91 24.27 44.43 0.09
N GLY A 92 24.07 45.14 -1.02
CA GLY A 92 22.78 45.75 -1.37
C GLY A 92 21.76 44.77 -1.96
N SER A 93 22.11 43.47 -2.00
CA SER A 93 21.28 42.41 -2.55
C SER A 93 21.33 41.18 -1.65
N THR A 94 20.31 40.33 -1.69
CA THR A 94 20.14 39.21 -0.76
C THR A 94 19.66 37.97 -1.51
N PHE A 95 20.22 36.80 -1.19
CA PHE A 95 19.61 35.52 -1.57
C PHE A 95 18.51 35.15 -0.57
N CYS A 96 17.35 34.84 -1.11
CA CYS A 96 16.12 34.65 -0.35
C CYS A 96 15.52 33.28 -0.64
N TYR A 97 14.89 32.70 0.37
CA TYR A 97 14.21 31.40 0.31
C TYR A 97 12.78 31.54 0.84
N PRO A 98 11.78 30.86 0.26
CA PRO A 98 10.39 30.98 0.72
C PRO A 98 10.23 30.51 2.17
N ASN A 99 9.30 31.13 2.89
CA ASN A 99 8.94 30.71 4.25
C ASN A 99 8.12 29.41 4.27
N ASN A 100 7.49 29.04 3.15
CA ASN A 100 6.73 27.80 2.97
C ASN A 100 7.14 27.16 1.63
N ASP A 101 7.83 26.03 1.70
CA ASP A 101 8.44 25.32 0.58
C ASP A 101 7.58 24.13 0.14
N GLN A 102 6.42 24.41 -0.46
CA GLN A 102 5.63 23.37 -1.12
C GLN A 102 6.38 22.85 -2.35
N SER A 103 7.16 21.80 -2.13
CA SER A 103 8.19 21.34 -3.05
C SER A 103 7.95 19.90 -3.53
N GLU A 104 6.95 19.22 -2.99
CA GLU A 104 6.65 17.80 -3.23
C GLU A 104 5.82 17.58 -4.50
N ILE A 105 5.86 16.37 -5.03
CA ILE A 105 4.97 15.95 -6.13
C ILE A 105 3.55 15.73 -5.56
N PRO A 106 2.49 16.33 -6.13
CA PRO A 106 1.13 16.08 -5.68
C PRO A 106 0.72 14.62 -5.83
N ASN A 107 0.05 14.07 -4.81
CA ASN A 107 -0.57 12.76 -4.87
C ASN A 107 -1.97 12.87 -5.46
N TYR A 108 -2.14 12.39 -6.70
CA TYR A 108 -3.45 12.31 -7.33
C TYR A 108 -4.19 11.05 -6.88
N SER A 109 -5.52 11.14 -6.81
CA SER A 109 -6.38 9.98 -6.56
C SER A 109 -6.20 8.92 -7.65
N ALA A 110 -6.26 7.65 -7.24
CA ALA A 110 -6.22 6.54 -8.18
C ALA A 110 -7.34 6.64 -9.22
N LYS A 111 -7.09 6.20 -10.45
CA LYS A 111 -8.09 6.10 -11.51
C LYS A 111 -8.33 4.66 -11.93
N SER A 112 -9.61 4.31 -11.99
CA SER A 112 -10.03 3.01 -12.49
C SER A 112 -9.97 2.95 -14.00
N VAL A 113 -9.46 1.84 -14.51
CA VAL A 113 -9.54 1.41 -15.90
C VAL A 113 -10.61 0.31 -16.00
N PRO A 114 -11.55 0.39 -16.95
CA PRO A 114 -12.58 -0.64 -17.12
C PRO A 114 -11.98 -2.05 -17.19
N GLU A 115 -12.70 -3.04 -16.64
CA GLU A 115 -12.31 -4.45 -16.72
C GLU A 115 -12.54 -5.00 -18.12
N GLY A 116 -11.72 -5.96 -18.55
CA GLY A 116 -11.77 -6.59 -19.86
C GLY A 116 -10.73 -7.70 -19.99
N SER A 117 -10.25 -7.98 -21.21
CA SER A 117 -8.99 -8.72 -21.35
C SER A 117 -7.80 -7.84 -20.93
N GLU A 118 -6.62 -8.44 -20.73
CA GLU A 118 -5.40 -7.67 -20.47
C GLU A 118 -5.14 -6.60 -21.53
N ILE A 119 -5.35 -6.94 -22.80
CA ILE A 119 -5.15 -6.01 -23.92
C ILE A 119 -6.16 -4.86 -23.87
N ASP A 120 -7.41 -5.13 -23.48
CA ASP A 120 -8.44 -4.08 -23.35
C ASP A 120 -8.07 -3.10 -22.23
N VAL A 121 -7.64 -3.62 -21.07
CA VAL A 121 -7.17 -2.81 -19.94
C VAL A 121 -5.98 -1.94 -20.35
N GLN A 122 -4.98 -2.51 -21.00
CA GLN A 122 -3.84 -1.74 -21.49
C GLN A 122 -4.26 -0.69 -22.53
N TYR A 123 -5.11 -1.06 -23.49
CA TYR A 123 -5.59 -0.16 -24.55
C TYR A 123 -6.33 1.04 -23.96
N GLU A 124 -7.27 0.81 -23.02
CA GLU A 124 -8.02 1.88 -22.35
C GLU A 124 -7.10 2.81 -21.55
N LEU A 125 -6.09 2.25 -20.88
CA LEU A 125 -5.09 3.05 -20.15
C LEU A 125 -4.29 3.95 -21.10
N VAL A 126 -3.67 3.38 -22.15
CA VAL A 126 -2.77 4.15 -23.02
C VAL A 126 -3.52 5.13 -23.94
N ASN A 127 -4.80 4.90 -24.20
CA ASN A 127 -5.65 5.82 -24.97
C ASN A 127 -6.28 6.93 -24.11
N ASN A 128 -6.11 6.91 -22.79
CA ASN A 128 -6.58 8.01 -21.95
C ASN A 128 -5.74 9.27 -22.19
N ARG A 129 -6.29 10.18 -23.00
CA ARG A 129 -5.59 11.41 -23.39
C ARG A 129 -5.25 12.33 -22.22
N ASN A 130 -6.20 12.52 -21.31
CA ASN A 130 -6.09 13.53 -20.25
C ASN A 130 -5.21 13.06 -19.09
N ASP A 131 -5.32 11.80 -18.70
CA ASP A 131 -4.69 11.30 -17.48
C ASP A 131 -3.42 10.50 -17.74
N PHE A 132 -3.18 10.07 -18.97
CA PHE A 132 -2.04 9.23 -19.33
C PHE A 132 -1.15 9.89 -20.39
N VAL A 133 -1.68 10.15 -21.58
CA VAL A 133 -0.89 10.68 -22.72
C VAL A 133 -0.35 12.08 -22.44
N HIS A 134 -1.21 13.00 -22.00
CA HIS A 134 -0.81 14.39 -21.77
C HIS A 134 0.26 14.51 -20.67
N PRO A 135 0.07 13.97 -19.44
CA PRO A 135 1.11 14.07 -18.41
C PRO A 135 2.47 13.51 -18.84
N LEU A 136 2.49 12.33 -19.48
CA LEU A 136 3.73 11.72 -19.99
C LEU A 136 4.38 12.57 -21.09
N SER A 137 3.58 13.15 -21.99
CA SER A 137 4.07 14.02 -23.06
C SER A 137 4.67 15.32 -22.50
N TYR A 138 4.01 15.94 -21.52
CA TYR A 138 4.54 17.11 -20.82
C TYR A 138 5.79 16.79 -20.01
N LEU A 139 5.85 15.61 -19.38
CA LEU A 139 7.05 15.16 -18.67
C LEU A 139 8.23 15.05 -19.65
N ALA A 140 8.07 14.32 -20.75
CA ALA A 140 9.11 14.21 -21.78
C ALA A 140 9.52 15.60 -22.33
N HIS A 141 8.54 16.46 -22.65
CA HIS A 141 8.81 17.82 -23.12
C HIS A 141 9.63 18.63 -22.12
N ASN A 142 9.23 18.65 -20.85
CA ASN A 142 9.90 19.42 -19.81
C ASN A 142 11.30 18.89 -19.48
N LEU A 143 11.53 17.57 -19.65
CA LEU A 143 12.87 16.98 -19.57
C LEU A 143 13.76 17.34 -20.78
N GLY A 144 13.19 17.94 -21.83
CA GLY A 144 13.94 18.46 -22.97
C GLY A 144 13.87 17.59 -24.23
N TYR A 145 13.05 16.53 -24.25
CA TYR A 145 12.82 15.78 -25.47
C TYR A 145 12.16 16.64 -26.54
N ALA A 146 12.59 16.47 -27.79
CA ALA A 146 12.11 17.27 -28.91
C ALA A 146 10.83 16.69 -29.54
N TRP A 147 10.00 17.58 -30.09
CA TRP A 147 8.86 17.23 -30.94
C TRP A 147 7.91 16.20 -30.30
N VAL A 148 7.40 16.49 -29.11
CA VAL A 148 6.44 15.66 -28.37
C VAL A 148 4.99 16.08 -28.71
N SER A 149 4.69 16.18 -30.00
CA SER A 149 3.38 16.53 -30.55
C SER A 149 3.29 16.06 -32.01
N GLY A 150 2.08 15.87 -32.53
CA GLY A 150 1.87 15.61 -33.95
C GLY A 150 1.99 16.86 -34.84
N ASN A 151 2.04 16.64 -36.14
CA ASN A 151 2.17 17.71 -37.15
C ASN A 151 0.92 18.60 -37.24
N ASN A 152 -0.24 18.10 -36.84
CA ASN A 152 -1.52 18.80 -36.94
C ASN A 152 -1.93 19.51 -35.65
N SER A 153 -1.04 19.59 -34.65
CA SER A 153 -1.24 20.41 -33.45
C SER A 153 0.01 21.21 -33.08
N GLN A 154 -0.22 22.32 -32.39
CA GLN A 154 0.82 23.19 -31.84
C GLN A 154 1.10 22.89 -30.36
N TYR A 155 0.34 22.01 -29.73
CA TYR A 155 0.41 21.73 -28.30
C TYR A 155 1.03 20.37 -28.00
N VAL A 156 1.77 20.30 -26.90
CA VAL A 156 2.44 19.08 -26.42
C VAL A 156 1.41 18.01 -26.08
N GLY A 157 1.64 16.78 -26.54
CA GLY A 157 0.77 15.63 -26.27
C GLY A 157 -0.50 15.56 -27.14
N GLU A 158 -0.70 16.51 -28.07
CA GLU A 158 -1.80 16.49 -29.03
C GLU A 158 -1.37 15.87 -30.38
N ASP A 159 -2.36 15.37 -31.15
CA ASP A 159 -2.15 14.65 -32.41
C ASP A 159 -1.15 13.49 -32.26
N MET A 160 -1.27 12.73 -31.17
CA MET A 160 -0.42 11.57 -30.89
C MET A 160 -1.07 10.29 -31.43
N THR A 161 -0.33 9.52 -32.22
CA THR A 161 -0.67 8.15 -32.60
C THR A 161 -0.28 7.18 -31.49
N ILE A 162 -1.06 6.12 -31.34
CA ILE A 162 -0.85 5.07 -30.34
C ILE A 162 -0.89 3.76 -31.11
N GLU A 163 0.22 3.04 -31.11
CA GLU A 163 0.38 1.80 -31.85
C GLU A 163 0.92 0.72 -30.92
N ARG A 164 0.38 -0.50 -31.03
CA ARG A 164 0.93 -1.65 -30.32
C ARG A 164 2.12 -2.20 -31.10
N SER A 165 3.21 -2.50 -30.39
CA SER A 165 4.41 -3.11 -30.94
C SER A 165 4.85 -4.26 -30.05
N GLY A 166 4.50 -5.50 -30.44
CA GLY A 166 4.69 -6.68 -29.59
C GLY A 166 3.88 -6.57 -28.30
N ASP A 167 4.57 -6.65 -27.16
CA ASP A 167 3.99 -6.53 -25.81
C ASP A 167 4.00 -5.09 -25.27
N SER A 168 4.47 -4.14 -26.07
CA SER A 168 4.58 -2.72 -25.72
C SER A 168 3.56 -1.87 -26.49
N TRP A 169 3.30 -0.68 -25.95
CA TRP A 169 2.54 0.38 -26.62
C TRP A 169 3.45 1.57 -26.92
N VAL A 170 3.38 2.12 -28.12
CA VAL A 170 4.18 3.27 -28.54
C VAL A 170 3.25 4.45 -28.78
N ILE A 171 3.49 5.53 -28.05
CA ILE A 171 2.81 6.81 -28.19
C ILE A 171 3.79 7.77 -28.86
N GLN A 172 3.44 8.31 -30.02
CA GLN A 172 4.32 9.18 -30.79
C GLN A 172 3.51 10.28 -31.48
N GLY A 173 4.11 11.46 -31.68
CA GLY A 173 3.48 12.50 -32.49
C GLY A 173 3.22 12.01 -33.92
N ASN A 174 2.00 12.22 -34.42
CA ASN A 174 1.63 11.91 -35.79
C ASN A 174 2.56 12.66 -36.75
N ASN A 175 3.27 11.92 -37.59
CA ASN A 175 4.25 12.49 -38.52
C ASN A 175 3.72 12.60 -39.96
N SER A 176 2.41 12.41 -40.16
CA SER A 176 1.77 12.57 -41.46
C SER A 176 1.78 14.04 -41.90
N GLY A 177 1.89 14.29 -43.22
CA GLY A 177 1.90 15.64 -43.76
C GLY A 177 3.26 16.35 -43.64
N SER A 178 3.26 17.68 -43.75
CA SER A 178 4.46 18.50 -43.60
C SER A 178 4.68 18.95 -42.16
N CYS A 179 5.94 19.18 -41.78
CA CYS A 179 6.30 19.78 -40.50
C CYS A 179 7.34 20.88 -40.72
N SER A 180 7.41 21.83 -39.77
CA SER A 180 8.39 22.91 -39.78
C SER A 180 9.28 22.84 -38.55
N GLY A 181 10.55 23.21 -38.72
CA GLY A 181 11.56 23.21 -37.67
C GLY A 181 12.62 22.12 -37.83
N TYR A 182 13.77 22.36 -37.20
CA TYR A 182 14.93 21.51 -37.34
C TYR A 182 14.65 20.08 -36.81
N ARG A 183 14.85 19.07 -37.67
CA ARG A 183 14.58 17.64 -37.38
C ARG A 183 13.14 17.38 -36.94
N CYS A 184 12.16 18.16 -37.41
CA CYS A 184 10.76 18.00 -37.00
C CYS A 184 10.20 16.61 -37.29
N GLY A 185 10.71 15.89 -38.29
CA GLY A 185 10.29 14.52 -38.59
C GLY A 185 10.71 13.46 -37.56
N GLU A 186 11.59 13.80 -36.62
CA GLU A 186 12.13 12.89 -35.62
C GLU A 186 11.41 13.07 -34.28
N LYS A 187 10.14 12.67 -34.26
CA LYS A 187 9.24 12.76 -33.09
C LYS A 187 9.73 11.86 -31.95
N THR A 188 9.71 12.36 -30.73
CA THR A 188 10.00 11.54 -29.54
C THR A 188 8.95 10.43 -29.39
N LYS A 189 9.42 9.22 -29.09
CA LYS A 189 8.60 8.05 -28.79
C LYS A 189 8.48 7.89 -27.28
N ILE A 190 7.28 7.60 -26.82
CA ILE A 190 6.98 7.19 -25.46
C ILE A 190 6.54 5.74 -25.54
N THR A 191 7.40 4.82 -25.11
CA THR A 191 7.10 3.38 -25.09
C THR A 191 6.63 2.99 -23.70
N VAL A 192 5.51 2.27 -23.60
CA VAL A 192 4.98 1.73 -22.35
C VAL A 192 4.98 0.22 -22.42
N ASP A 193 5.62 -0.42 -21.46
CA ASP A 193 5.77 -1.87 -21.41
C ASP A 193 5.91 -2.38 -19.96
N ASN A 194 6.29 -3.65 -19.82
CA ASN A 194 6.51 -4.32 -18.54
C ASN A 194 5.34 -4.11 -17.55
N PHE A 195 4.13 -4.33 -18.06
CA PHE A 195 2.91 -4.25 -17.26
C PHE A 195 2.91 -5.36 -16.22
N ALA A 196 2.58 -5.00 -14.98
CA ALA A 196 2.33 -5.94 -13.91
C ALA A 196 1.12 -5.49 -13.10
N TYR A 197 0.34 -6.47 -12.64
CA TYR A 197 -0.96 -6.25 -12.02
C TYR A 197 -1.02 -6.97 -10.67
N THR A 198 -1.25 -6.21 -9.60
CA THR A 198 -1.25 -6.75 -8.23
C THR A 198 -2.63 -6.56 -7.61
N VAL A 199 -3.25 -7.66 -7.17
CA VAL A 199 -4.54 -7.59 -6.46
C VAL A 199 -4.38 -7.02 -5.05
N ASN A 200 -5.33 -6.18 -4.64
CA ASN A 200 -5.46 -5.70 -3.26
C ASN A 200 -6.92 -5.70 -2.80
N ASP A 201 -7.12 -5.66 -1.48
CA ASP A 201 -8.43 -5.68 -0.81
C ASP A 201 -8.86 -4.32 -0.23
N ASP A 202 -8.07 -3.26 -0.44
CA ASP A 202 -8.32 -1.90 0.09
C ASP A 202 -9.72 -1.38 -0.22
N ASN A 203 -10.27 -1.75 -1.38
CA ASN A 203 -11.61 -1.36 -1.83
C ASN A 203 -12.42 -2.58 -2.30
N PHE A 204 -12.34 -3.69 -1.57
CA PHE A 204 -13.16 -4.85 -1.83
C PHE A 204 -14.65 -4.47 -1.90
N TRP A 205 -15.32 -4.91 -2.96
CA TRP A 205 -16.74 -4.74 -3.17
C TRP A 205 -17.41 -6.09 -3.38
N HIS A 206 -18.64 -6.22 -2.88
CA HIS A 206 -19.50 -7.35 -3.17
C HIS A 206 -20.91 -6.88 -3.57
N GLY A 207 -21.59 -7.69 -4.35
CA GLY A 207 -23.00 -7.51 -4.69
C GLY A 207 -23.93 -7.98 -3.59
N ASP A 208 -25.18 -8.27 -3.96
CA ASP A 208 -26.15 -8.85 -3.04
C ASP A 208 -25.66 -10.20 -2.51
N VAL A 209 -25.76 -10.37 -1.19
CA VAL A 209 -25.31 -11.57 -0.49
C VAL A 209 -26.48 -12.53 -0.36
N VAL A 210 -26.29 -13.76 -0.84
CA VAL A 210 -27.19 -14.89 -0.58
C VAL A 210 -26.49 -15.80 0.41
N GLU A 211 -26.93 -15.74 1.66
CA GLU A 211 -26.42 -16.53 2.77
C GLU A 211 -27.51 -17.46 3.27
N SER A 212 -27.16 -18.73 3.51
CA SER A 212 -28.09 -19.67 4.15
C SER A 212 -28.18 -19.37 5.64
N ASP A 213 -29.32 -19.70 6.24
CA ASP A 213 -29.40 -19.77 7.70
C ASP A 213 -28.34 -20.74 8.24
N ARG A 214 -27.92 -20.52 9.48
CA ARG A 214 -27.00 -21.42 10.19
C ARG A 214 -27.76 -22.71 10.50
N GLU A 215 -27.44 -23.77 9.79
CA GLU A 215 -28.02 -25.09 10.00
C GLU A 215 -27.32 -25.76 11.19
N LEU A 216 -28.07 -26.10 12.23
CA LEU A 216 -27.56 -26.93 13.33
C LEU A 216 -27.40 -28.37 12.82
N VAL A 217 -26.16 -28.82 12.66
CA VAL A 217 -25.84 -30.16 12.15
C VAL A 217 -25.87 -31.18 13.29
N LYS A 218 -25.25 -30.85 14.43
CA LYS A 218 -25.13 -31.74 15.58
C LYS A 218 -24.98 -30.94 16.87
N THR A 219 -25.56 -31.46 17.94
CA THR A 219 -25.24 -31.02 19.30
C THR A 219 -24.40 -32.10 19.98
N VAL A 220 -23.16 -31.75 20.32
CA VAL A 220 -22.31 -32.57 21.20
C VAL A 220 -22.59 -32.13 22.63
N TYR A 221 -22.95 -33.06 23.50
CA TYR A 221 -23.21 -32.77 24.91
C TYR A 221 -22.44 -33.71 25.83
N ALA A 222 -22.14 -33.21 27.01
CA ALA A 222 -21.65 -33.96 28.14
C ALA A 222 -22.39 -33.54 29.40
N THR A 223 -22.70 -34.49 30.27
CA THR A 223 -23.25 -34.22 31.60
C THR A 223 -22.21 -34.65 32.63
N ALA A 224 -21.67 -33.70 33.38
CA ALA A 224 -20.73 -33.97 34.46
C ALA A 224 -21.50 -34.11 35.78
N ARG A 225 -21.41 -35.28 36.42
CA ARG A 225 -22.07 -35.63 37.67
C ARG A 225 -21.05 -35.77 38.80
N ASN A 226 -21.22 -34.95 39.83
CA ASN A 226 -20.37 -34.96 41.02
C ASN A 226 -21.07 -35.66 42.18
N ASN A 227 -20.67 -36.89 42.46
CA ASN A 227 -21.20 -37.69 43.58
C ASN A 227 -20.46 -37.42 44.91
N SER A 228 -19.51 -36.49 44.93
CA SER A 228 -18.76 -36.14 46.14
C SER A 228 -19.47 -35.04 46.95
N ASN A 229 -18.99 -34.86 48.18
CA ASN A 229 -19.50 -33.84 49.10
C ASN A 229 -18.80 -32.47 48.93
N ILE A 230 -17.92 -32.33 47.94
CA ILE A 230 -17.20 -31.09 47.64
C ILE A 230 -17.42 -30.69 46.18
N ALA A 231 -17.44 -29.39 45.88
CA ALA A 231 -17.48 -28.94 44.50
C ALA A 231 -16.15 -29.28 43.80
N GLN A 232 -16.22 -29.67 42.52
CA GLN A 232 -15.04 -30.03 41.72
C GLN A 232 -15.02 -29.24 40.43
N GLN A 233 -13.83 -28.81 40.01
CA GLN A 233 -13.65 -28.12 38.74
C GLN A 233 -13.30 -29.14 37.66
N VAL A 234 -14.06 -29.10 36.57
CA VAL A 234 -13.84 -29.94 35.39
C VAL A 234 -13.32 -29.06 34.26
N VAL A 235 -12.36 -29.57 33.49
CA VAL A 235 -11.90 -28.98 32.22
C VAL A 235 -12.49 -29.81 31.10
N VAL A 236 -13.18 -29.16 30.18
CA VAL A 236 -13.77 -29.76 28.99
C VAL A 236 -13.10 -29.14 27.78
N ASP A 237 -12.40 -29.97 27.02
CA ASP A 237 -11.79 -29.61 25.75
C ASP A 237 -12.49 -30.35 24.61
N LEU A 238 -12.96 -29.61 23.62
CA LEU A 238 -13.43 -30.15 22.35
C LEU A 238 -12.53 -29.61 21.24
N LYS A 239 -11.82 -30.50 20.56
CA LYS A 239 -11.13 -30.20 19.32
C LYS A 239 -11.98 -30.67 18.15
N VAL A 240 -12.11 -29.82 17.13
CA VAL A 240 -12.71 -30.17 15.84
C VAL A 240 -12.01 -29.38 14.75
N ASP A 241 -11.91 -29.97 13.56
CA ASP A 241 -11.47 -29.25 12.38
C ASP A 241 -12.64 -28.43 11.82
N GLU A 242 -12.46 -27.11 11.73
CA GLU A 242 -13.37 -26.24 11.00
C GLU A 242 -12.91 -26.15 9.55
N SER A 243 -13.83 -26.44 8.62
CA SER A 243 -13.51 -26.50 7.19
C SER A 243 -14.34 -25.52 6.38
N THR A 244 -13.72 -24.94 5.35
CA THR A 244 -14.37 -24.10 4.34
C THR A 244 -14.04 -24.65 2.96
N ASN A 245 -15.07 -25.12 2.26
CA ASN A 245 -15.00 -25.41 0.84
C ASN A 245 -15.45 -24.17 0.08
N TRP A 246 -14.66 -23.73 -0.89
CA TRP A 246 -14.96 -22.50 -1.61
C TRP A 246 -14.65 -22.63 -3.09
N SER A 247 -15.33 -21.81 -3.87
CA SER A 247 -15.08 -21.64 -5.29
C SER A 247 -15.28 -20.20 -5.70
N LYS A 248 -14.60 -19.81 -6.78
CA LYS A 248 -14.83 -18.53 -7.44
C LYS A 248 -14.74 -18.65 -8.94
N THR A 249 -15.49 -17.81 -9.64
CA THR A 249 -15.36 -17.59 -11.08
C THR A 249 -14.52 -16.34 -11.35
N ASN A 250 -14.09 -16.12 -12.59
CA ASN A 250 -13.53 -14.83 -13.00
C ASN A 250 -14.29 -14.36 -14.24
N SER A 251 -14.84 -13.15 -14.20
CA SER A 251 -15.67 -12.60 -15.28
C SER A 251 -14.90 -12.41 -16.58
N TYR A 252 -13.61 -12.04 -16.47
CA TYR A 252 -12.76 -11.74 -17.62
C TYR A 252 -11.37 -12.39 -17.52
N GLY A 253 -10.72 -12.48 -18.68
CA GLY A 253 -9.37 -13.04 -18.83
C GLY A 253 -8.26 -12.22 -18.16
N PHE A 254 -8.49 -10.96 -17.80
CA PHE A 254 -7.51 -10.12 -17.10
C PHE A 254 -7.01 -10.74 -15.80
N SER A 255 -7.87 -11.48 -15.09
CA SER A 255 -7.52 -12.24 -13.89
C SER A 255 -6.35 -13.23 -14.05
N GLN A 256 -6.03 -13.64 -15.29
CA GLN A 256 -4.88 -14.51 -15.59
C GLN A 256 -3.55 -13.79 -15.40
N SER A 257 -3.51 -12.49 -15.67
CA SER A 257 -2.30 -11.67 -15.60
C SER A 257 -2.16 -10.98 -14.24
N VAL A 258 -3.22 -10.95 -13.42
CA VAL A 258 -3.23 -10.41 -12.05
C VAL A 258 -2.60 -11.39 -11.07
N GLN A 259 -1.72 -10.89 -10.21
CA GLN A 259 -0.98 -11.68 -9.21
C GLN A 259 -1.26 -11.20 -7.78
N THR A 260 -1.06 -12.09 -6.83
CA THR A 260 -0.95 -11.78 -5.40
C THR A 260 0.52 -11.50 -5.07
N GLU A 261 0.87 -10.31 -4.57
CA GLU A 261 2.27 -10.06 -4.16
C GLU A 261 2.59 -10.74 -2.83
N ASN A 262 1.64 -10.67 -1.89
CA ASN A 262 1.71 -11.29 -0.57
C ASN A 262 0.61 -12.36 -0.42
N THR A 263 0.62 -13.10 0.70
CA THR A 263 -0.50 -13.96 1.05
C THR A 263 -1.78 -13.14 1.14
N PHE A 264 -2.71 -13.41 0.24
CA PHE A 264 -3.98 -12.68 0.16
C PHE A 264 -5.04 -13.41 0.97
N LYS A 265 -5.76 -12.69 1.84
CA LYS A 265 -6.85 -13.26 2.64
C LYS A 265 -8.18 -12.81 2.05
N TRP A 266 -9.09 -13.75 1.84
CA TRP A 266 -10.43 -13.38 1.40
C TRP A 266 -11.17 -12.63 2.52
N PRO A 267 -11.77 -11.45 2.27
CA PRO A 267 -12.47 -10.69 3.29
C PRO A 267 -13.68 -11.44 3.85
N LEU A 268 -13.97 -11.25 5.15
CA LEU A 268 -15.17 -11.77 5.77
C LEU A 268 -16.40 -10.98 5.29
N VAL A 269 -17.45 -11.69 4.87
CA VAL A 269 -18.75 -11.13 4.47
C VAL A 269 -19.83 -11.95 5.17
N GLY A 270 -20.85 -11.29 5.73
CA GLY A 270 -21.93 -11.98 6.44
C GLY A 270 -21.50 -12.56 7.79
N GLU A 271 -22.20 -13.60 8.24
CA GLU A 271 -21.95 -14.29 9.51
C GLU A 271 -21.17 -15.61 9.34
N THR A 272 -21.10 -16.12 8.11
CA THR A 272 -20.35 -17.33 7.75
C THR A 272 -18.86 -17.09 7.90
N LYS A 273 -18.21 -17.86 8.79
CA LYS A 273 -16.77 -17.79 9.03
C LYS A 273 -16.01 -18.33 7.80
N LEU A 274 -15.11 -17.53 7.25
CA LEU A 274 -14.27 -17.90 6.10
C LEU A 274 -12.79 -17.87 6.46
N THR A 275 -12.05 -18.94 6.14
CA THR A 275 -10.60 -19.02 6.37
C THR A 275 -9.83 -19.26 5.07
N ILE A 276 -10.03 -18.39 4.08
CA ILE A 276 -9.48 -18.57 2.73
C ILE A 276 -8.22 -17.71 2.54
N LYS A 277 -7.14 -18.34 2.06
CA LYS A 277 -5.85 -17.70 1.78
C LYS A 277 -5.36 -18.08 0.39
N PHE A 278 -4.88 -17.12 -0.38
CA PHE A 278 -4.14 -17.37 -1.62
C PHE A 278 -2.65 -17.18 -1.36
N GLU A 279 -1.86 -18.12 -1.86
CA GLU A 279 -0.40 -18.04 -1.79
C GLU A 279 0.12 -16.82 -2.55
N ALA A 280 1.27 -16.32 -2.13
CA ALA A 280 1.97 -15.23 -2.80
C ALA A 280 2.50 -15.67 -4.18
N ASN A 281 2.69 -14.71 -5.07
CA ASN A 281 3.24 -14.85 -6.43
C ASN A 281 2.48 -15.86 -7.31
N GLN A 282 1.16 -15.97 -7.11
CA GLN A 282 0.30 -16.78 -7.94
C GLN A 282 -0.67 -15.90 -8.74
N SER A 283 -0.95 -16.33 -9.96
CA SER A 283 -2.00 -15.72 -10.77
C SER A 283 -3.35 -15.90 -10.09
N PHE A 284 -4.12 -14.83 -9.98
CA PHE A 284 -5.42 -14.80 -9.32
C PHE A 284 -6.41 -15.81 -9.93
N SER A 285 -6.29 -16.10 -11.22
CA SER A 285 -7.12 -17.09 -11.91
C SER A 285 -6.71 -18.55 -11.65
N LYS A 286 -5.56 -18.82 -11.01
CA LYS A 286 -5.15 -20.20 -10.68
C LYS A 286 -5.85 -20.73 -9.43
N SER A 287 -6.28 -19.83 -8.55
CA SER A 287 -6.94 -20.15 -7.28
C SER A 287 -8.46 -20.00 -7.43
N ASN A 288 -9.13 -20.94 -8.10
CA ASN A 288 -10.58 -20.85 -8.35
C ASN A 288 -11.44 -21.66 -7.38
N GLY A 289 -10.81 -22.28 -6.40
CA GLY A 289 -11.49 -23.02 -5.35
C GLY A 289 -10.52 -23.89 -4.58
N GLY A 290 -11.01 -24.43 -3.48
CA GLY A 290 -10.23 -25.30 -2.62
C GLY A 290 -10.99 -25.64 -1.36
N SER A 291 -10.30 -26.37 -0.50
CA SER A 291 -10.75 -26.69 0.85
C SER A 291 -9.67 -26.24 1.82
N THR A 292 -10.07 -25.48 2.83
CA THR A 292 -9.19 -25.06 3.94
C THR A 292 -9.74 -25.63 5.22
N SER A 293 -8.90 -26.30 6.00
CA SER A 293 -9.25 -26.85 7.31
C SER A 293 -8.30 -26.29 8.37
N GLU A 294 -8.84 -25.91 9.54
CA GLU A 294 -8.08 -25.49 10.70
C GLU A 294 -8.61 -26.18 11.95
N GLN A 295 -7.73 -26.82 12.71
CA GLN A 295 -8.10 -27.44 13.99
C GLN A 295 -8.35 -26.35 15.04
N VAL A 296 -9.57 -26.33 15.58
CA VAL A 296 -9.98 -25.41 16.64
C VAL A 296 -10.15 -26.19 17.94
N THR A 297 -9.66 -25.64 19.05
CA THR A 297 -9.87 -26.17 20.40
C THR A 297 -10.78 -25.24 21.19
N LEU A 298 -11.97 -25.73 21.54
CA LEU A 298 -12.90 -25.08 22.46
C LEU A 298 -12.65 -25.60 23.87
N GLN A 299 -12.46 -24.71 24.85
CA GLN A 299 -12.22 -25.07 26.24
C GLN A 299 -13.21 -24.40 27.18
N ALA A 300 -13.73 -25.16 28.15
CA ALA A 300 -14.52 -24.66 29.27
C ALA A 300 -14.02 -25.25 30.59
N ARG A 301 -14.17 -24.50 31.69
CA ARG A 301 -13.71 -24.90 33.04
C ARG A 301 -14.81 -24.81 34.10
N PRO A 302 -15.95 -25.49 33.90
CA PRO A 302 -17.08 -25.40 34.83
C PRO A 302 -16.75 -25.92 36.23
N MET A 303 -17.37 -25.30 37.24
CA MET A 303 -17.39 -25.80 38.62
C MET A 303 -18.66 -26.62 38.82
N VAL A 304 -18.54 -27.92 39.11
CA VAL A 304 -19.66 -28.83 39.34
C VAL A 304 -19.91 -28.92 40.86
N PRO A 305 -21.03 -28.38 41.38
CA PRO A 305 -21.33 -28.44 42.81
C PRO A 305 -21.43 -29.87 43.35
N ALA A 306 -21.23 -30.02 44.67
CA ALA A 306 -21.38 -31.29 45.36
C ALA A 306 -22.78 -31.90 45.15
N ASN A 307 -22.86 -33.22 44.97
CA ASN A 307 -24.11 -33.97 44.79
C ASN A 307 -25.04 -33.41 43.69
N SER A 308 -24.45 -32.91 42.60
CA SER A 308 -25.18 -32.31 41.47
C SER A 308 -24.67 -32.81 40.12
N GLU A 309 -25.47 -32.60 39.07
CA GLU A 309 -25.08 -32.80 37.68
C GLU A 309 -25.18 -31.49 36.91
N LEU A 310 -24.26 -31.28 35.96
CA LEU A 310 -24.12 -30.07 35.18
C LEU A 310 -24.07 -30.42 33.68
N PRO A 311 -25.06 -29.99 32.87
CA PRO A 311 -25.04 -30.23 31.44
C PRO A 311 -24.14 -29.20 30.72
N ILE A 312 -23.35 -29.68 29.77
CA ILE A 312 -22.46 -28.93 28.90
C ILE A 312 -22.82 -29.31 27.46
N ARG A 313 -22.92 -28.33 26.56
CA ARG A 313 -23.20 -28.60 25.14
C ARG A 313 -22.41 -27.69 24.21
N VAL A 314 -22.12 -28.18 23.02
CA VAL A 314 -21.56 -27.45 21.90
C VAL A 314 -22.42 -27.74 20.68
N GLU A 315 -22.84 -26.69 20.00
CA GLU A 315 -23.59 -26.78 18.75
C GLU A 315 -22.62 -26.66 17.58
N LEU A 316 -22.73 -27.59 16.62
CA LEU A 316 -21.93 -27.62 15.40
C LEU A 316 -22.82 -27.19 14.24
N TYR A 317 -22.35 -26.22 13.45
CA TYR A 317 -23.14 -25.59 12.41
C TYR A 317 -22.54 -25.76 11.03
N ARG A 318 -23.41 -25.65 10.03
CA ARG A 318 -23.05 -25.45 8.63
C ARG A 318 -23.74 -24.20 8.10
N SER A 319 -23.03 -23.40 7.31
CA SER A 319 -23.63 -22.30 6.56
C SER A 319 -22.91 -22.09 5.24
N SER A 320 -23.65 -21.57 4.26
CA SER A 320 -23.12 -21.24 2.94
C SER A 320 -23.38 -19.79 2.61
N ILE A 321 -22.48 -19.20 1.82
CA ILE A 321 -22.57 -17.82 1.39
C ILE A 321 -22.16 -17.71 -0.07
N SER A 322 -22.88 -16.87 -0.82
CA SER A 322 -22.54 -16.53 -2.19
C SER A 322 -22.82 -15.07 -2.51
N TYR A 323 -21.94 -14.48 -3.32
CA TYR A 323 -22.09 -13.10 -3.79
C TYR A 323 -21.19 -12.85 -4.99
N PRO A 324 -21.58 -11.92 -5.89
CA PRO A 324 -20.65 -11.30 -6.82
C PRO A 324 -19.58 -10.54 -6.06
N TYR A 325 -18.33 -10.63 -6.48
CA TYR A 325 -17.21 -9.92 -5.88
C TYR A 325 -16.50 -9.03 -6.90
N ARG A 326 -15.77 -8.01 -6.38
CA ARG A 326 -14.83 -7.21 -7.16
C ARG A 326 -13.70 -6.72 -6.27
N PHE A 327 -12.46 -7.00 -6.70
CA PHE A 327 -11.24 -6.43 -6.11
C PHE A 327 -10.59 -5.45 -7.07
N ASN A 328 -9.75 -4.58 -6.52
CA ASN A 328 -8.85 -3.76 -7.31
C ASN A 328 -7.61 -4.57 -7.70
N ALA A 329 -7.10 -4.31 -8.90
CA ALA A 329 -5.79 -4.75 -9.33
C ALA A 329 -4.96 -3.53 -9.74
N ASP A 330 -3.97 -3.16 -8.94
CA ASP A 330 -3.10 -2.03 -9.20
C ASP A 330 -2.25 -2.30 -10.45
N ILE A 331 -2.14 -1.31 -11.32
CA ILE A 331 -1.42 -1.40 -12.58
C ILE A 331 -0.08 -0.69 -12.42
N SER A 332 1.00 -1.43 -12.64
CA SER A 332 2.36 -0.90 -12.74
C SER A 332 2.93 -1.17 -14.13
N TYR A 333 3.83 -0.31 -14.60
CA TYR A 333 4.41 -0.36 -15.94
C TYR A 333 5.70 0.45 -16.00
N ASP A 334 6.50 0.22 -17.03
CA ASP A 334 7.65 1.06 -17.35
C ASP A 334 7.30 2.01 -18.50
N VAL A 335 7.90 3.20 -18.48
CA VAL A 335 7.78 4.20 -19.55
C VAL A 335 9.17 4.62 -20.02
N GLU A 336 9.50 4.31 -21.26
CA GLU A 336 10.72 4.78 -21.93
C GLU A 336 10.44 6.02 -22.77
N PHE A 337 11.19 7.09 -22.52
CA PHE A 337 11.27 8.22 -23.43
C PHE A 337 12.47 8.06 -24.37
N ASN A 338 12.21 8.02 -25.67
CA ASN A 338 13.23 7.81 -26.69
C ASN A 338 13.12 8.86 -27.81
N GLY A 339 14.12 9.73 -27.87
CA GLY A 339 14.17 10.85 -28.80
C GLY A 339 15.45 11.66 -28.62
N PHE A 340 15.61 12.73 -29.40
CA PHE A 340 16.77 13.61 -29.22
C PHE A 340 16.45 14.74 -28.24
N LEU A 341 17.44 15.12 -27.43
CA LEU A 341 17.33 16.24 -26.50
C LEU A 341 17.53 17.57 -27.23
N ARG A 342 16.76 18.60 -26.86
CA ARG A 342 16.85 19.93 -27.45
C ARG A 342 18.20 20.59 -27.13
N TRP A 343 18.69 21.39 -28.07
CA TRP A 343 19.90 22.20 -27.94
C TRP A 343 19.68 23.34 -26.93
N GLY A 344 20.60 23.54 -26.00
CA GLY A 344 20.54 24.63 -25.01
C GLY A 344 19.33 24.58 -24.09
N GLY A 345 18.65 23.43 -23.98
CA GLY A 345 17.32 23.35 -23.40
C GLY A 345 16.88 21.93 -23.04
N ASN A 346 17.63 21.23 -22.20
CA ASN A 346 17.24 19.91 -21.70
C ASN A 346 17.69 19.68 -20.25
N ALA A 347 17.02 18.76 -19.56
CA ALA A 347 17.23 18.51 -18.14
C ALA A 347 18.22 17.36 -17.87
N TRP A 348 18.92 16.84 -18.87
CA TRP A 348 19.91 15.79 -18.59
C TRP A 348 21.05 16.38 -17.76
N HIS A 349 21.57 15.67 -16.76
CA HIS A 349 22.48 16.26 -15.77
C HIS A 349 23.77 16.90 -16.34
N THR A 350 24.20 16.50 -17.56
CA THR A 350 25.35 17.12 -18.25
C THR A 350 24.98 18.23 -19.23
N HIS A 351 23.69 18.53 -19.40
CA HIS A 351 23.15 19.58 -20.29
C HIS A 351 23.77 19.56 -21.71
N PRO A 352 23.72 18.45 -22.46
CA PRO A 352 24.37 18.33 -23.77
C PRO A 352 23.76 19.26 -24.83
N ASP A 353 24.63 19.94 -25.57
CA ASP A 353 24.28 20.87 -26.66
C ASP A 353 24.52 20.30 -28.07
N ASN A 354 24.64 18.98 -28.21
CA ASN A 354 24.85 18.33 -29.50
C ASN A 354 23.60 17.58 -30.00
N ARG A 355 22.44 17.82 -29.38
CA ARG A 355 21.16 17.15 -29.69
C ARG A 355 21.27 15.61 -29.73
N PRO A 356 21.81 14.98 -28.67
CA PRO A 356 22.03 13.55 -28.66
C PRO A 356 20.68 12.82 -28.59
N TYR A 357 20.62 11.64 -29.22
CA TYR A 357 19.55 10.70 -28.92
C TYR A 357 19.74 10.13 -27.51
N LYS A 358 18.63 10.06 -26.78
CA LYS A 358 18.59 9.55 -25.41
C LYS A 358 17.38 8.65 -25.25
N ALA A 359 17.62 7.46 -24.73
CA ALA A 359 16.57 6.60 -24.19
C ALA A 359 16.71 6.59 -22.66
N HIS A 360 15.61 6.76 -21.95
CA HIS A 360 15.59 6.68 -20.49
C HIS A 360 14.23 6.15 -20.03
N THR A 361 14.26 5.19 -19.10
CA THR A 361 13.08 4.49 -18.59
C THR A 361 12.78 4.88 -17.16
N PHE A 362 11.52 5.17 -16.88
CA PHE A 362 10.97 5.35 -15.54
C PHE A 362 9.99 4.23 -15.21
N THR A 363 9.96 3.79 -13.96
CA THR A 363 9.03 2.77 -13.49
C THR A 363 7.90 3.42 -12.72
N MET A 364 6.66 3.06 -13.08
CA MET A 364 5.43 3.63 -12.54
C MET A 364 4.67 2.59 -11.71
N GLY A 365 4.14 3.00 -10.56
CA GLY A 365 3.25 2.18 -9.73
C GLY A 365 3.93 1.10 -8.88
N ARG A 366 5.26 0.94 -8.96
CA ARG A 366 6.03 -0.02 -8.15
C ARG A 366 7.41 0.52 -7.79
N GLY A 367 8.07 -0.11 -6.82
CA GLY A 367 9.44 0.21 -6.45
C GLY A 367 10.43 -0.05 -7.60
N SER A 368 11.47 0.77 -7.69
CA SER A 368 12.51 0.64 -8.73
C SER A 368 13.84 1.22 -8.26
N ASP A 369 14.86 1.06 -9.10
CA ASP A 369 16.15 1.72 -8.89
C ASP A 369 16.01 3.25 -8.93
N LYS A 370 16.89 3.94 -8.21
CA LYS A 370 16.94 5.42 -8.13
C LYS A 370 16.94 6.12 -9.49
N SER A 371 17.49 5.50 -10.53
CA SER A 371 17.50 6.04 -11.90
C SER A 371 16.14 6.05 -12.59
N ALA A 372 15.26 5.13 -12.21
CA ALA A 372 13.92 4.95 -12.77
C ALA A 372 12.81 5.52 -11.85
N ASP A 373 13.15 5.90 -10.62
CA ASP A 373 12.21 6.49 -9.66
C ASP A 373 12.20 8.03 -9.73
N ILE A 374 11.11 8.58 -10.28
CA ILE A 374 10.89 10.03 -10.37
C ILE A 374 10.78 10.67 -8.97
N ARG A 375 10.05 10.04 -8.04
CA ARG A 375 9.86 10.59 -6.68
C ARG A 375 11.19 10.66 -5.96
N TYR A 376 11.99 9.59 -6.03
CA TYR A 376 13.33 9.59 -5.45
C TYR A 376 14.16 10.76 -5.97
N GLN A 377 14.30 10.91 -7.29
CA GLN A 377 15.13 11.97 -7.85
C GLN A 377 14.60 13.37 -7.54
N TRP A 378 13.27 13.55 -7.58
CA TRP A 378 12.63 14.81 -7.24
C TRP A 378 12.87 15.20 -5.78
N ASP A 379 12.60 14.29 -4.84
CA ASP A 379 12.69 14.55 -3.41
C ASP A 379 14.14 14.75 -2.95
N HIS A 380 15.12 14.24 -3.70
CA HIS A 380 16.55 14.35 -3.38
C HIS A 380 17.28 15.41 -4.21
N ARG A 381 16.57 16.20 -5.04
CA ARG A 381 17.18 17.24 -5.91
C ARG A 381 17.91 18.35 -5.16
N TYR A 382 17.65 18.51 -3.86
CA TYR A 382 18.34 19.47 -3.00
C TYR A 382 19.70 18.97 -2.52
N ILE A 383 20.01 17.67 -2.68
CA ILE A 383 21.25 17.08 -2.19
C ILE A 383 22.33 17.22 -3.27
N PRO A 384 23.41 18.00 -3.02
CA PRO A 384 24.49 18.12 -3.98
C PRO A 384 25.09 16.75 -4.34
N GLY A 385 25.20 16.45 -5.63
CA GLY A 385 25.77 15.20 -6.12
C GLY A 385 24.77 14.04 -6.30
N GLU A 386 23.51 14.16 -5.87
CA GLU A 386 22.48 13.16 -6.19
C GLU A 386 21.84 13.35 -7.57
N THR A 387 22.03 14.51 -8.20
CA THR A 387 21.61 14.79 -9.58
C THR A 387 22.49 14.04 -10.60
N LYS A 388 22.24 12.73 -10.78
CA LYS A 388 23.02 11.82 -11.65
C LYS A 388 22.35 11.51 -12.99
N TRP A 389 21.07 11.85 -13.15
CA TRP A 389 20.28 11.54 -14.36
C TRP A 389 19.59 12.79 -14.89
N TRP A 390 18.54 13.22 -14.20
CA TRP A 390 17.77 14.40 -14.56
C TRP A 390 17.94 15.50 -13.52
N ASP A 391 18.24 16.70 -14.00
CA ASP A 391 18.30 17.94 -13.24
C ASP A 391 16.89 18.53 -13.10
N TRP A 392 16.17 18.02 -12.10
CA TRP A 392 14.81 18.47 -11.79
C TRP A 392 14.77 19.95 -11.38
N GLY A 393 15.83 20.47 -10.77
CA GLY A 393 15.93 21.88 -10.41
C GLY A 393 15.97 22.78 -11.65
N TRP A 394 16.73 22.38 -12.67
CA TRP A 394 16.71 23.04 -13.98
C TRP A 394 15.32 22.96 -14.64
N ALA A 395 14.70 21.77 -14.65
CA ALA A 395 13.38 21.60 -15.26
C ALA A 395 12.30 22.48 -14.58
N ILE A 396 12.33 22.58 -13.24
CA ILE A 396 11.46 23.47 -12.45
C ILE A 396 11.70 24.93 -12.80
N LYS A 397 12.96 25.35 -12.95
CA LYS A 397 13.31 26.73 -13.30
C LYS A 397 12.77 27.11 -14.68
N GLU A 398 12.89 26.21 -15.66
CA GLU A 398 12.51 26.50 -17.06
C GLU A 398 11.00 26.34 -17.29
N ALA A 399 10.36 25.30 -16.75
CA ALA A 399 8.94 25.03 -16.97
C ALA A 399 8.03 25.64 -15.88
N GLY A 400 8.57 25.97 -14.71
CA GLY A 400 7.83 26.37 -13.52
C GLY A 400 7.42 25.17 -12.64
N LEU A 401 7.45 25.38 -11.32
CA LEU A 401 7.16 24.34 -10.32
C LEU A 401 5.78 23.69 -10.51
N SER A 402 4.73 24.50 -10.71
CA SER A 402 3.37 23.99 -10.89
C SER A 402 3.23 23.09 -12.13
N ASN A 403 3.92 23.42 -13.21
CA ASN A 403 3.87 22.62 -14.44
C ASN A 403 4.64 21.30 -14.28
N MET A 404 5.78 21.35 -13.58
CA MET A 404 6.53 20.14 -13.25
C MET A 404 5.76 19.24 -12.28
N GLN A 405 5.09 19.81 -11.28
CA GLN A 405 4.22 19.07 -10.36
C GLN A 405 3.03 18.42 -11.09
N TYR A 406 2.42 19.11 -12.06
CA TYR A 406 1.40 18.53 -12.91
C TYR A 406 1.95 17.36 -13.75
N ALA A 407 3.08 17.57 -14.44
CA ALA A 407 3.65 16.54 -15.31
C ALA A 407 4.08 15.30 -14.51
N THR A 408 4.86 15.49 -13.45
CA THR A 408 5.34 14.37 -12.60
C THR A 408 4.21 13.70 -11.84
N GLY A 409 3.34 14.46 -11.17
CA GLY A 409 2.24 13.90 -10.37
C GLY A 409 1.17 13.24 -11.24
N GLY A 410 0.86 13.83 -12.41
CA GLY A 410 -0.04 13.22 -13.38
C GLY A 410 0.53 11.91 -13.95
N SER A 411 1.82 11.87 -14.30
CA SER A 411 2.48 10.65 -14.77
C SER A 411 2.59 9.55 -13.70
N LEU A 412 2.73 9.93 -12.43
CA LEU A 412 2.80 9.03 -11.27
C LEU A 412 1.43 8.70 -10.66
N ARG A 413 0.33 9.12 -11.29
CA ARG A 413 -1.02 8.83 -10.81
C ARG A 413 -1.21 7.30 -10.75
N PRO A 414 -1.70 6.75 -9.63
CA PRO A 414 -2.04 5.33 -9.57
C PRO A 414 -3.20 4.99 -10.52
N PHE A 415 -3.06 3.88 -11.23
CA PHE A 415 -4.14 3.29 -12.01
C PHE A 415 -4.42 1.89 -11.48
N HIS A 416 -5.69 1.51 -11.46
CA HIS A 416 -6.10 0.15 -11.14
C HIS A 416 -7.15 -0.30 -12.14
N SER A 417 -7.25 -1.60 -12.38
CA SER A 417 -8.45 -2.19 -12.97
C SER A 417 -9.13 -3.05 -11.92
N TYR A 418 -10.04 -3.91 -12.34
CA TYR A 418 -10.81 -4.76 -11.46
C TYR A 418 -10.60 -6.22 -11.80
N VAL A 419 -10.69 -7.08 -10.79
CA VAL A 419 -10.95 -8.50 -10.98
C VAL A 419 -12.28 -8.83 -10.32
N SER A 420 -13.24 -9.27 -11.12
CA SER A 420 -14.58 -9.62 -10.66
C SER A 420 -14.93 -11.07 -10.97
N GLY A 421 -15.99 -11.54 -10.31
CA GLY A 421 -16.56 -12.86 -10.52
C GLY A 421 -17.63 -13.14 -9.47
N ASP A 422 -18.04 -14.39 -9.40
CA ASP A 422 -18.94 -14.89 -8.37
C ASP A 422 -18.14 -15.72 -7.38
N PHE A 423 -18.45 -15.56 -6.10
CA PHE A 423 -17.86 -16.31 -5.01
C PHE A 423 -18.91 -17.18 -4.34
N TYR A 424 -18.51 -18.39 -3.96
CA TYR A 424 -19.32 -19.33 -3.19
C TYR A 424 -18.44 -19.99 -2.13
N ALA A 425 -18.97 -20.12 -0.92
CA ALA A 425 -18.35 -20.91 0.13
C ALA A 425 -19.39 -21.65 0.98
N ASP A 426 -18.99 -22.82 1.46
CA ASP A 426 -19.71 -23.66 2.40
C ASP A 426 -18.76 -23.97 3.56
N SER A 427 -19.15 -23.58 4.77
CA SER A 427 -18.32 -23.65 5.97
C SER A 427 -18.98 -24.45 7.06
N GLN A 428 -18.16 -25.21 7.78
CA GLN A 428 -18.52 -26.00 8.95
C GLN A 428 -17.70 -25.51 10.14
N PHE A 429 -18.37 -25.13 11.22
CA PHE A 429 -17.71 -24.52 12.38
C PHE A 429 -18.45 -24.85 13.67
N ALA A 430 -17.73 -24.72 14.79
CA ALA A 430 -18.31 -24.95 16.10
C ALA A 430 -18.83 -23.64 16.72
N GLY A 431 -19.94 -23.73 17.42
CA GLY A 431 -20.44 -22.68 18.30
C GLY A 431 -19.63 -22.58 19.60
N THR A 432 -20.09 -21.73 20.52
CA THR A 432 -19.48 -21.63 21.85
C THR A 432 -19.88 -22.80 22.74
N ILE A 433 -19.04 -23.16 23.72
CA ILE A 433 -19.43 -24.10 24.76
C ILE A 433 -20.46 -23.44 25.68
N GLU A 434 -21.63 -24.07 25.80
CA GLU A 434 -22.68 -23.65 26.72
C GLU A 434 -22.69 -24.54 27.97
N ILE A 435 -22.72 -23.89 29.14
CA ILE A 435 -22.82 -24.55 30.44
C ILE A 435 -24.22 -24.26 30.98
N GLY A 436 -25.01 -25.32 31.21
CA GLY A 436 -26.35 -25.20 31.76
C GLY A 436 -26.36 -24.99 33.28
N GLN A 437 -27.54 -25.09 33.88
CA GLN A 437 -27.72 -24.95 35.33
C GLN A 437 -27.49 -26.30 36.03
N ALA A 438 -26.85 -26.28 37.20
CA ALA A 438 -26.63 -27.47 38.01
C ALA A 438 -27.95 -27.98 38.61
N THR A 439 -28.20 -29.28 38.53
CA THR A 439 -29.37 -29.95 39.12
C THR A 439 -28.96 -30.97 40.18
N PRO A 440 -29.68 -31.12 41.30
CA PRO A 440 -29.36 -32.13 42.31
C PRO A 440 -29.48 -33.56 41.76
N ILE A 441 -28.55 -34.45 42.15
CA ILE A 441 -28.64 -35.88 41.79
C ILE A 441 -29.82 -36.48 42.55
N THR A 442 -30.84 -36.94 41.83
CA THR A 442 -32.00 -37.61 42.44
C THR A 442 -31.88 -39.12 42.30
N ASN A 443 -31.86 -39.85 43.42
CA ASN A 443 -31.80 -41.33 43.49
C ASN A 443 -33.10 -42.03 43.04
N ASN A 444 -33.84 -41.49 42.08
CA ASN A 444 -35.06 -42.11 41.59
C ASN A 444 -34.76 -43.04 40.40
N LEU A 445 -34.51 -44.31 40.73
CA LEU A 445 -34.69 -45.46 39.86
C LEU A 445 -36.16 -45.55 39.42
N ARG A 446 -36.57 -44.73 38.45
CA ARG A 446 -37.69 -45.03 37.56
C ARG A 446 -37.17 -44.90 36.15
N SER A 447 -37.06 -46.05 35.50
CA SER A 447 -36.67 -46.22 34.10
C SER A 447 -37.20 -45.06 33.24
N LYS A 448 -36.31 -44.19 32.75
CA LYS A 448 -36.62 -43.45 31.53
C LYS A 448 -36.71 -44.50 30.43
N ARG A 449 -37.95 -44.80 30.03
CA ARG A 449 -38.24 -45.56 28.81
C ARG A 449 -37.61 -44.81 27.64
N SER A 450 -36.93 -45.59 26.81
CA SER A 450 -36.37 -45.25 25.50
C SER A 450 -37.08 -44.09 24.79
N VAL A 451 -36.32 -43.03 24.53
CA VAL A 451 -36.56 -42.15 23.39
C VAL A 451 -35.23 -42.09 22.68
N ASP A 452 -35.18 -42.85 21.58
CA ASP A 452 -34.13 -42.98 20.57
C ASP A 452 -32.72 -43.39 21.03
N SER A 453 -32.18 -44.37 20.33
CA SER A 453 -30.84 -44.92 20.54
C SER A 453 -29.76 -43.84 20.32
N VAL A 454 -29.41 -43.11 21.37
CA VAL A 454 -28.21 -42.27 21.39
C VAL A 454 -27.08 -43.13 21.93
N ASN A 455 -26.02 -43.29 21.15
CA ASN A 455 -24.78 -43.96 21.57
C ASN A 455 -24.08 -43.09 22.62
N GLU A 456 -24.60 -43.06 23.85
CA GLU A 456 -23.98 -42.37 24.97
C GLU A 456 -22.90 -43.24 25.59
N THR A 457 -21.75 -42.63 25.91
CA THR A 457 -20.67 -43.25 26.68
C THR A 457 -20.61 -42.61 28.05
N THR A 458 -20.33 -43.39 29.08
CA THR A 458 -20.15 -42.89 30.45
C THR A 458 -18.78 -43.30 30.96
N GLU A 459 -17.99 -42.32 31.38
CA GLU A 459 -16.65 -42.50 31.93
C GLU A 459 -16.55 -41.88 33.32
N ARG A 460 -15.72 -42.46 34.18
CA ARG A 460 -15.47 -41.94 35.53
C ARG A 460 -14.07 -41.35 35.59
N ILE A 461 -14.00 -40.06 35.87
CA ILE A 461 -12.77 -39.27 35.92
C ILE A 461 -12.63 -38.74 37.35
N GLY A 462 -11.84 -39.45 38.17
CA GLY A 462 -11.79 -39.23 39.61
C GLY A 462 -13.16 -39.47 40.28
N ASP A 463 -13.69 -38.42 40.91
CA ASP A 463 -15.00 -38.43 41.59
C ASP A 463 -16.16 -37.92 40.71
N ILE A 464 -15.85 -37.51 39.47
CA ILE A 464 -16.84 -37.06 38.49
C ILE A 464 -17.17 -38.21 37.55
N GLU A 465 -18.46 -38.46 37.36
CA GLU A 465 -18.99 -39.34 36.30
C GLU A 465 -19.42 -38.45 35.14
N VAL A 466 -18.96 -38.72 33.93
CA VAL A 466 -19.30 -37.94 32.74
C VAL A 466 -20.01 -38.82 31.73
N THR A 467 -21.22 -38.43 31.35
CA THR A 467 -21.97 -39.07 30.28
C THR A 467 -21.99 -38.16 29.06
N THR A 468 -21.57 -38.64 27.88
CA THR A 468 -21.48 -37.86 26.65
C THR A 468 -21.99 -38.62 25.44
N ASN A 469 -22.53 -37.91 24.46
CA ASN A 469 -22.86 -38.46 23.13
C ASN A 469 -21.73 -38.26 22.11
N PHE A 470 -20.53 -37.87 22.55
CA PHE A 470 -19.39 -37.67 21.66
C PHE A 470 -19.05 -38.96 20.91
N ASN A 471 -18.97 -38.85 19.59
CA ASN A 471 -18.58 -39.93 18.69
C ASN A 471 -17.76 -39.34 17.55
N ALA A 472 -16.46 -39.61 17.54
CA ALA A 472 -15.54 -39.07 16.55
C ALA A 472 -15.88 -39.53 15.12
N ASP A 473 -16.31 -40.79 14.95
CA ASP A 473 -16.68 -41.33 13.64
C ASP A 473 -17.94 -40.65 13.10
N GLU A 474 -18.94 -40.42 13.96
CA GLU A 474 -20.16 -39.70 13.56
C GLU A 474 -19.85 -38.24 13.18
N LEU A 475 -18.93 -37.59 13.90
CA LEU A 475 -18.52 -36.22 13.59
C LEU A 475 -17.73 -36.13 12.28
N SER A 476 -16.85 -37.11 12.02
CA SER A 476 -16.13 -37.24 10.74
C SER A 476 -17.12 -37.46 9.57
N ASP A 477 -18.13 -38.32 9.74
CA ASP A 477 -19.20 -38.53 8.74
C ASP A 477 -20.01 -37.24 8.46
N LEU A 478 -20.08 -36.33 9.43
CA LEU A 478 -20.73 -35.02 9.31
C LEU A 478 -19.79 -33.90 8.78
N GLY A 479 -18.51 -34.22 8.55
CA GLY A 479 -17.48 -33.32 8.01
C GLY A 479 -16.61 -32.61 9.06
N PHE A 480 -16.81 -32.90 10.35
CA PHE A 480 -15.98 -32.42 11.46
C PHE A 480 -14.85 -33.42 11.73
N GLU A 481 -13.79 -33.34 10.93
CA GLU A 481 -12.61 -34.19 11.05
C GLU A 481 -11.78 -33.87 12.31
N GLY A 482 -10.87 -34.79 12.67
CA GLY A 482 -9.94 -34.56 13.78
C GLY A 482 -10.59 -34.34 15.14
N ALA A 483 -11.86 -34.76 15.30
CA ALA A 483 -12.63 -34.51 16.49
C ALA A 483 -12.06 -35.26 17.70
N GLU A 484 -11.75 -34.54 18.78
CA GLU A 484 -11.31 -35.09 20.06
C GLU A 484 -12.06 -34.41 21.20
N MET A 485 -12.64 -35.19 22.12
CA MET A 485 -13.17 -34.65 23.37
C MET A 485 -12.35 -35.18 24.54
N ASN A 486 -11.81 -34.26 25.35
CA ASN A 486 -11.10 -34.59 26.57
C ASN A 486 -11.78 -33.92 27.75
N ILE A 487 -11.99 -34.68 28.81
CA ILE A 487 -12.59 -34.18 30.05
C ILE A 487 -11.67 -34.60 31.19
N SER A 488 -11.25 -33.63 31.99
CA SER A 488 -10.35 -33.86 33.12
C SER A 488 -10.80 -33.08 34.35
N VAL A 489 -10.40 -33.54 35.53
CA VAL A 489 -10.61 -32.82 36.79
C VAL A 489 -9.34 -32.06 37.13
N VAL A 490 -9.47 -30.81 37.57
CA VAL A 490 -8.33 -30.03 38.07
C VAL A 490 -8.01 -30.55 39.47
N GLU A 491 -6.80 -31.08 39.66
CA GLU A 491 -6.30 -31.56 40.97
C GLU A 491 -6.26 -30.44 42.04
#